data_AF-A0AAV8WNQ4-F1
#
_entry.id   AF-A0AAV8WNQ4-F1
#
_cell.length_a   1.000
_cell.length_b   1.000
_cell.length_c   1.000
_cell.angle_alpha   90.00
_cell.angle_beta   90.00
_cell.angle_gamma   90.00
#
_symmetry.space_group_name_H-M   'P 1'
#
loop_
_entity.id
_entity.type
_entity.pdbx_description
1 polymer ?
#
loop_
_entity_poly.entity_id
_entity_poly.type
_entity_poly.pdbx_seq_one_letter_code
_entity_poly.pdbx_strand_id
1 'polypeptide(L)'
;VHQNNYEVEMRTRRATRNPGFFRTLFSVIYEQWNDTRNTFGTVNKLINDNFVPENAPVSNEVTEATTASDPNITTTEAPFRISRTEFNKIVRRNLRGLQRLYNIELQDALKMKDKAYTKYQHTKSPIDLELYKDMRNYLSIAIRNERNAYINHQIKINANNPRKLWKDFSSWNVHVKPKSEISEELRDPTLINDFFINKVQEININQGTLNSYVNETNLTYEQYELEPITPDKIEQIVKENEIQCIWSRWY
;
A
#
# COMPACT_ATOMS: atom_id res chain seq x y z
N VAL A 1 -37.89 -4.97 49.68
CA VAL A 1 -36.65 -5.60 49.17
C VAL A 1 -37.04 -6.51 48.02
N HIS A 2 -36.75 -6.13 46.78
CA HIS A 2 -36.46 -7.05 45.67
C HIS A 2 -35.88 -6.20 44.53
N GLN A 3 -34.59 -6.44 44.25
CA GLN A 3 -33.79 -5.75 43.26
C GLN A 3 -34.03 -6.30 41.86
N ASN A 4 -33.89 -5.41 40.89
CA ASN A 4 -33.94 -5.62 39.46
C ASN A 4 -32.80 -6.52 38.96
N ASN A 5 -33.11 -7.52 38.14
CA ASN A 5 -32.15 -8.17 37.24
C ASN A 5 -32.64 -7.97 35.80
N TYR A 6 -32.07 -6.98 35.12
CA TYR A 6 -32.13 -6.86 33.66
C TYR A 6 -30.75 -7.19 33.12
N GLU A 7 -30.54 -8.46 32.77
CA GLU A 7 -29.37 -8.88 32.00
C GLU A 7 -29.54 -8.38 30.56
N VAL A 8 -28.74 -7.39 30.19
CA VAL A 8 -28.59 -6.94 28.80
C VAL A 8 -27.64 -7.93 28.10
N GLU A 9 -28.20 -8.92 27.41
CA GLU A 9 -27.44 -9.75 26.48
C GLU A 9 -26.85 -8.87 25.36
N MET A 10 -25.57 -8.50 25.47
CA MET A 10 -24.81 -7.94 24.36
C MET A 10 -24.52 -9.04 23.34
N ARG A 11 -25.45 -9.26 22.42
CA ARG A 11 -25.21 -10.03 21.19
C ARG A 11 -24.21 -9.28 20.32
N THR A 12 -22.93 -9.63 20.44
CA THR A 12 -21.91 -9.27 19.45
C THR A 12 -22.26 -9.92 18.11
N ARG A 13 -23.02 -9.21 17.27
CA ARG A 13 -23.14 -9.57 15.86
C ARG A 13 -21.75 -9.40 15.26
N ARG A 14 -21.04 -10.51 15.05
CA ARG A 14 -19.83 -10.53 14.21
C ARG A 14 -20.24 -9.93 12.88
N ALA A 15 -19.70 -8.77 12.53
CA ALA A 15 -19.88 -8.18 11.23
C ALA A 15 -19.44 -9.21 10.19
N THR A 16 -20.39 -9.79 9.46
CA THR A 16 -20.08 -10.58 8.28
C THR A 16 -19.32 -9.64 7.35
N ARG A 17 -18.06 -9.98 7.08
CA ARG A 17 -17.12 -9.20 6.29
C ARG A 17 -17.56 -9.27 4.83
N ASN A 18 -18.65 -8.59 4.51
CA ASN A 18 -19.06 -8.36 3.13
C ASN A 18 -17.89 -7.60 2.48
N PRO A 19 -17.26 -8.14 1.42
CA PRO A 19 -16.22 -7.41 0.73
C PRO A 19 -16.83 -6.09 0.26
N GLY A 20 -16.30 -4.97 0.78
CA GLY A 20 -16.79 -3.64 0.42
C GLY A 20 -16.70 -3.42 -1.09
N PHE A 21 -17.55 -2.55 -1.63
CA PHE A 21 -17.67 -2.24 -3.07
C PHE A 21 -16.32 -2.12 -3.80
N PHE A 22 -15.33 -1.49 -3.18
CA PHE A 22 -14.01 -1.35 -3.77
C PHE A 22 -13.13 -2.60 -3.70
N ARG A 23 -13.28 -3.48 -2.69
CA ARG A 23 -12.63 -4.79 -2.73
C ARG A 23 -13.11 -5.59 -3.92
N THR A 24 -14.41 -5.53 -4.20
CA THR A 24 -15.02 -6.16 -5.36
C THR A 24 -14.55 -5.49 -6.66
N LEU A 25 -14.46 -4.16 -6.71
CA LEU A 25 -14.00 -3.44 -7.89
C LEU A 25 -12.51 -3.69 -8.17
N PHE A 26 -11.64 -3.61 -7.16
CA PHE A 26 -10.21 -3.87 -7.31
C PHE A 26 -9.89 -5.36 -7.48
N SER A 27 -10.66 -6.28 -6.89
CA SER A 27 -10.51 -7.71 -7.19
C SER A 27 -10.92 -7.98 -8.63
N VAL A 28 -12.05 -7.43 -9.10
CA VAL A 28 -12.48 -7.55 -10.49
C VAL A 28 -11.49 -6.90 -11.44
N ILE A 29 -10.93 -5.73 -11.13
CA ILE A 29 -9.91 -5.08 -11.98
C ILE A 29 -8.59 -5.84 -11.95
N TYR A 30 -8.17 -6.36 -10.79
CA TYR A 30 -6.92 -7.12 -10.65
C TYR A 30 -7.03 -8.51 -11.28
N GLU A 31 -8.16 -9.20 -11.11
CA GLU A 31 -8.52 -10.45 -11.78
C GLU A 31 -8.64 -10.20 -13.28
N GLN A 32 -9.36 -9.16 -13.71
CA GLN A 32 -9.40 -8.77 -15.13
C GLN A 32 -8.02 -8.43 -15.66
N TRP A 33 -7.16 -7.77 -14.90
CA TRP A 33 -5.81 -7.45 -15.36
C TRP A 33 -4.91 -8.68 -15.45
N ASN A 34 -4.99 -9.60 -14.48
CA ASN A 34 -4.24 -10.84 -14.46
C ASN A 34 -4.73 -11.82 -15.54
N ASP A 35 -6.04 -11.94 -15.71
CA ASP A 35 -6.68 -12.69 -16.80
C ASP A 35 -6.37 -12.04 -18.14
N THR A 36 -6.34 -10.70 -18.24
CA THR A 36 -5.94 -9.99 -19.45
C THR A 36 -4.45 -10.23 -19.74
N ARG A 37 -3.57 -10.33 -18.74
CA ARG A 37 -2.14 -10.62 -18.93
C ARG A 37 -1.89 -12.07 -19.38
N ASN A 38 -2.58 -13.03 -18.77
CA ASN A 38 -2.52 -14.44 -19.16
C ASN A 38 -3.14 -14.65 -20.55
N THR A 39 -4.26 -13.98 -20.82
CA THR A 39 -4.90 -13.93 -22.14
C THR A 39 -4.00 -13.22 -23.14
N PHE A 40 -3.26 -12.17 -22.79
CA PHE A 40 -2.27 -11.54 -23.68
C PHE A 40 -1.14 -12.50 -24.07
N GLY A 41 -0.69 -13.38 -23.18
CA GLY A 41 0.30 -14.41 -23.53
C GLY A 41 -0.25 -15.43 -24.53
N THR A 42 -1.46 -15.93 -24.27
CA THR A 42 -2.18 -16.87 -25.15
C THR A 42 -2.55 -16.22 -26.48
N VAL A 43 -3.00 -14.98 -26.44
CA VAL A 43 -3.33 -14.15 -27.60
C VAL A 43 -2.05 -13.85 -28.37
N ASN A 44 -0.94 -13.45 -27.76
CA ASN A 44 0.32 -13.21 -28.48
C ASN A 44 0.86 -14.47 -29.17
N LYS A 45 0.64 -15.66 -28.57
CA LYS A 45 0.93 -16.96 -29.18
C LYS A 45 -0.01 -17.24 -30.37
N LEU A 46 -1.31 -17.07 -30.20
CA LEU A 46 -2.31 -17.19 -31.29
C LEU A 46 -2.14 -16.13 -32.40
N ILE A 47 -1.63 -14.95 -32.06
CA ILE A 47 -1.34 -13.79 -32.93
C ILE A 47 -0.15 -14.07 -33.84
N ASN A 48 0.89 -14.74 -33.33
CA ASN A 48 2.02 -15.18 -34.15
C ASN A 48 1.61 -16.30 -35.11
N ASP A 49 0.64 -17.13 -34.70
CA ASP A 49 0.22 -18.31 -35.48
C ASP A 49 -0.93 -18.03 -36.46
N ASN A 50 -1.71 -16.93 -36.33
CA ASN A 50 -2.95 -16.73 -37.09
C ASN A 50 -3.10 -15.40 -37.88
N PHE A 51 -2.13 -14.50 -37.89
CA PHE A 51 -2.21 -13.29 -38.73
C PHE A 51 -1.51 -13.46 -40.08
N VAL A 52 -2.19 -13.04 -41.16
CA VAL A 52 -1.61 -12.90 -42.50
C VAL A 52 -0.65 -11.68 -42.49
N PRO A 53 0.51 -11.74 -43.18
CA PRO A 53 1.38 -10.58 -43.33
C PRO A 53 0.63 -9.38 -43.93
N GLU A 54 1.02 -8.17 -43.51
CA GLU A 54 0.37 -6.86 -43.71
C GLU A 54 0.18 -6.41 -45.18
N ASN A 55 0.52 -7.27 -46.15
CA ASN A 55 0.51 -6.99 -47.59
C ASN A 55 -0.51 -7.81 -48.40
N ALA A 56 -1.39 -8.59 -47.76
CA ALA A 56 -2.49 -9.22 -48.49
C ALA A 56 -3.52 -8.15 -48.88
N PRO A 57 -4.02 -8.14 -50.13
CA PRO A 57 -4.97 -7.12 -50.58
C PRO A 57 -6.20 -7.16 -49.67
N VAL A 58 -6.46 -6.03 -49.01
CA VAL A 58 -7.70 -5.79 -48.27
C VAL A 58 -8.81 -5.69 -49.33
N SER A 59 -9.52 -6.77 -49.59
CA SER A 59 -10.79 -6.71 -50.31
C SER A 59 -11.80 -6.02 -49.40
N ASN A 60 -11.86 -4.68 -49.50
CA ASN A 60 -12.99 -3.90 -49.06
C ASN A 60 -14.15 -4.20 -50.02
N GLU A 61 -14.82 -5.34 -49.86
CA GLU A 61 -16.15 -5.53 -50.44
C GLU A 61 -17.18 -5.31 -49.34
N VAL A 62 -17.49 -4.04 -49.13
CA VAL A 62 -18.82 -3.63 -48.69
C VAL A 62 -19.64 -3.55 -49.98
N THR A 63 -20.45 -4.58 -50.25
CA THR A 63 -21.42 -4.51 -51.35
C THR A 63 -22.82 -4.66 -50.77
N GLU A 64 -23.57 -3.57 -50.94
CA GLU A 64 -24.97 -3.38 -50.61
C GLU A 64 -25.89 -4.42 -51.29
N ALA A 65 -27.05 -4.61 -50.68
CA ALA A 65 -28.08 -5.58 -51.08
C ALA A 65 -28.75 -5.25 -52.42
N THR A 66 -28.98 -6.27 -53.27
CA THR A 66 -30.12 -6.32 -54.20
C THR A 66 -30.56 -7.78 -54.51
N THR A 67 -31.82 -8.06 -54.18
CA THR A 67 -32.80 -9.10 -54.55
C THR A 67 -32.48 -10.38 -55.37
N ALA A 68 -33.05 -11.49 -54.85
CA ALA A 68 -33.87 -12.53 -55.51
C ALA A 68 -33.31 -13.97 -55.72
N SER A 69 -34.11 -14.93 -55.22
CA SER A 69 -34.26 -16.38 -55.50
C SER A 69 -33.09 -17.34 -55.25
N ASP A 70 -33.12 -18.08 -54.14
CA ASP A 70 -33.39 -19.54 -54.08
C ASP A 70 -32.94 -20.19 -52.74
N PRO A 71 -33.57 -21.31 -52.30
CA PRO A 71 -33.39 -21.87 -50.97
C PRO A 71 -32.29 -22.94 -50.95
N ASN A 72 -31.04 -22.56 -50.73
CA ASN A 72 -30.05 -23.48 -50.18
C ASN A 72 -29.04 -22.71 -49.33
N ILE A 73 -29.39 -22.51 -48.06
CA ILE A 73 -28.58 -21.79 -47.09
C ILE A 73 -27.39 -22.69 -46.71
N THR A 74 -26.30 -22.57 -47.45
CA THR A 74 -24.96 -22.86 -46.93
C THR A 74 -24.39 -21.53 -46.47
N THR A 75 -24.36 -21.31 -45.15
CA THR A 75 -23.72 -20.14 -44.55
C THR A 75 -22.21 -20.29 -44.71
N THR A 76 -21.66 -19.77 -45.82
CA THR A 76 -20.21 -19.56 -45.94
C THR A 76 -19.84 -18.41 -45.02
N GLU A 77 -19.41 -18.74 -43.80
CA GLU A 77 -18.89 -17.78 -42.84
C GLU A 77 -17.63 -17.14 -43.42
N ALA A 78 -17.71 -15.88 -43.84
CA ALA A 78 -16.52 -15.09 -44.12
C ALA A 78 -15.69 -15.08 -42.81
N PRO A 79 -14.44 -15.58 -42.82
CA PRO A 79 -13.68 -15.65 -41.59
C PRO A 79 -13.37 -14.22 -41.16
N PHE A 80 -14.03 -13.73 -40.10
CA PHE A 80 -13.72 -12.45 -39.48
C PHE A 80 -12.31 -12.50 -38.89
N ARG A 81 -11.29 -12.27 -39.72
CA ARG A 81 -9.89 -12.23 -39.31
C ARG A 81 -9.52 -10.78 -39.04
N ILE A 82 -9.37 -10.45 -37.76
CA ILE A 82 -8.85 -9.14 -37.36
C ILE A 82 -7.38 -9.03 -37.78
N SER A 83 -6.95 -7.88 -38.27
CA SER A 83 -5.52 -7.63 -38.52
C SER A 83 -4.81 -7.26 -37.22
N ARG A 84 -3.48 -7.39 -37.18
CA ARG A 84 -2.68 -6.94 -36.03
C ARG A 84 -2.87 -5.45 -35.74
N THR A 85 -3.06 -4.63 -36.78
CA THR A 85 -3.30 -3.19 -36.66
C THR A 85 -4.67 -2.90 -36.07
N GLU A 86 -5.72 -3.58 -36.52
CA GLU A 86 -7.07 -3.46 -35.95
C GLU A 86 -7.14 -3.95 -34.51
N PHE A 87 -6.49 -5.07 -34.19
CA PHE A 87 -6.39 -5.55 -32.81
C PHE A 87 -5.70 -4.52 -31.90
N ASN A 88 -4.55 -3.99 -32.33
CA ASN A 88 -3.83 -2.95 -31.59
C ASN A 88 -4.68 -1.67 -31.40
N LYS A 89 -5.48 -1.28 -32.41
CA LYS A 89 -6.42 -0.16 -32.29
C LYS A 89 -7.48 -0.44 -31.20
N ILE A 90 -8.07 -1.64 -31.20
CA ILE A 90 -9.06 -2.04 -30.19
C ILE A 90 -8.46 -2.03 -28.79
N VAL A 91 -7.27 -2.63 -28.61
CA VAL A 91 -6.55 -2.66 -27.32
C VAL A 91 -6.27 -1.23 -26.83
N ARG A 92 -5.73 -0.35 -27.68
CA ARG A 92 -5.46 1.04 -27.31
C ARG A 92 -6.72 1.81 -26.92
N ARG A 93 -7.84 1.59 -27.64
CA ARG A 93 -9.13 2.19 -27.31
C ARG A 93 -9.63 1.74 -25.95
N ASN A 94 -9.61 0.44 -25.68
CA ASN A 94 -10.07 -0.12 -24.41
C ASN A 94 -9.21 0.35 -23.24
N LEU A 95 -7.88 0.38 -23.40
CA LEU A 95 -6.96 0.89 -22.38
C LEU A 95 -7.21 2.38 -22.06
N ARG A 96 -7.43 3.22 -23.09
CA ARG A 96 -7.79 4.63 -22.89
C ARG A 96 -9.12 4.78 -22.16
N GLY A 97 -10.10 3.92 -22.45
CA GLY A 97 -11.38 3.86 -21.74
C GLY A 97 -11.19 3.56 -20.26
N LEU A 98 -10.41 2.52 -19.93
CA LEU A 98 -10.08 2.16 -18.55
C LEU A 98 -9.35 3.27 -17.81
N GLN A 99 -8.37 3.92 -18.45
CA GLN A 99 -7.67 5.06 -17.87
C GLN A 99 -8.63 6.22 -17.55
N ARG A 100 -9.59 6.49 -18.44
CA ARG A 100 -10.62 7.51 -18.21
C ARG A 100 -11.54 7.14 -17.04
N LEU A 101 -11.98 5.89 -16.96
CA LEU A 101 -12.80 5.40 -15.85
C LEU A 101 -12.06 5.53 -14.51
N TYR A 102 -10.81 5.10 -14.46
CA TYR A 102 -9.96 5.26 -13.28
C TYR A 102 -9.87 6.73 -12.82
N ASN A 103 -9.66 7.66 -13.76
CA ASN A 103 -9.59 9.07 -13.44
C ASN A 103 -10.91 9.61 -12.89
N ILE A 104 -12.05 9.18 -13.42
CA ILE A 104 -13.38 9.58 -12.93
C ILE A 104 -13.59 9.06 -11.50
N GLU A 105 -13.34 7.77 -11.27
CA GLU A 105 -13.47 7.14 -9.95
C GLU A 105 -12.58 7.81 -8.90
N LEU A 106 -11.33 8.14 -9.26
CA LEU A 106 -10.43 8.85 -8.36
C LEU A 106 -10.94 10.25 -8.00
N GLN A 107 -11.48 10.98 -8.98
CA GLN A 107 -12.09 12.29 -8.75
C GLN A 107 -13.33 12.18 -7.87
N ASP A 108 -14.15 11.17 -8.06
CA ASP A 108 -15.34 10.97 -7.24
C ASP A 108 -14.98 10.56 -5.81
N ALA A 109 -13.96 9.71 -5.60
CA ALA A 109 -13.42 9.41 -4.28
C ALA A 109 -12.88 10.67 -3.55
N LEU A 110 -12.20 11.55 -4.29
CA LEU A 110 -11.74 12.84 -3.75
C LEU A 110 -12.92 13.73 -3.33
N LYS A 111 -13.94 13.86 -4.18
CA LYS A 111 -15.16 14.62 -3.87
C LYS A 111 -15.91 14.04 -2.68
N MET A 112 -16.00 12.71 -2.55
CA MET A 112 -16.64 12.07 -1.41
C MET A 112 -15.91 12.39 -0.10
N LYS A 113 -14.57 12.31 -0.10
CA LYS A 113 -13.74 12.71 1.03
C LYS A 113 -13.97 14.19 1.39
N ASP A 114 -14.00 15.08 0.41
CA ASP A 114 -14.24 16.51 0.64
C ASP A 114 -15.65 16.77 1.18
N LYS A 115 -16.67 16.10 0.62
CA LYS A 115 -18.04 16.18 1.10
C LYS A 115 -18.18 15.70 2.55
N ALA A 116 -17.51 14.60 2.91
CA ALA A 116 -17.49 14.10 4.29
C ALA A 116 -16.81 15.10 5.23
N TYR A 117 -15.73 15.74 4.79
CA TYR A 117 -15.06 16.78 5.56
C TYR A 117 -15.95 18.01 5.76
N THR A 118 -16.58 18.52 4.70
CA THR A 118 -17.52 19.65 4.77
C THR A 118 -18.69 19.32 5.70
N LYS A 119 -19.24 18.10 5.60
CA LYS A 119 -20.30 17.64 6.50
C LYS A 119 -19.84 17.68 7.97
N TYR A 120 -18.67 17.11 8.27
CA TYR A 120 -18.08 17.20 9.61
C TYR A 120 -17.86 18.66 10.05
N GLN A 121 -17.43 19.54 9.15
CA GLN A 121 -17.25 20.95 9.48
C GLN A 121 -18.56 21.62 9.92
N HIS A 122 -19.70 21.26 9.32
CA HIS A 122 -21.02 21.78 9.69
C HIS A 122 -21.60 21.12 10.93
N THR A 123 -21.53 19.79 11.04
CA THR A 123 -22.20 19.04 12.13
C THR A 123 -21.35 18.94 13.40
N LYS A 124 -20.02 18.96 13.27
CA LYS A 124 -19.03 18.66 14.33
C LYS A 124 -19.27 17.31 15.04
N SER A 125 -20.02 16.40 14.41
CA SER A 125 -20.33 15.09 14.97
C SER A 125 -19.10 14.17 14.95
N PRO A 126 -18.85 13.38 16.01
CA PRO A 126 -17.74 12.41 16.03
C PRO A 126 -17.90 11.34 14.93
N ILE A 127 -19.14 10.98 14.58
CA ILE A 127 -19.44 9.99 13.52
C ILE A 127 -19.00 10.52 12.15
N ASP A 128 -19.27 11.80 11.85
CA ASP A 128 -18.88 12.42 10.58
C ASP A 128 -17.35 12.58 10.47
N LEU A 129 -16.67 12.79 11.61
CA LEU A 129 -15.21 12.80 11.67
C LEU A 129 -14.61 11.42 11.37
N GLU A 130 -15.18 10.36 11.94
CA GLU A 130 -14.75 8.99 11.69
C GLU A 130 -14.91 8.63 10.21
N LEU A 131 -16.08 8.93 9.62
CA LEU A 131 -16.32 8.74 8.20
C LEU A 131 -15.28 9.46 7.31
N TYR A 132 -14.94 10.71 7.63
CA TYR A 132 -13.91 11.46 6.91
C TYR A 132 -12.53 10.79 7.03
N LYS A 133 -12.14 10.36 8.24
CA LYS A 133 -10.86 9.68 8.48
C LYS A 133 -10.78 8.39 7.67
N ASP A 134 -11.86 7.62 7.63
CA ASP A 134 -11.93 6.38 6.86
C ASP A 134 -11.75 6.64 5.36
N MET A 135 -12.47 7.62 4.80
CA MET A 135 -12.33 8.00 3.39
C MET A 135 -10.91 8.48 3.06
N ARG A 136 -10.31 9.29 3.93
CA ARG A 136 -8.94 9.78 3.77
C ARG A 136 -7.92 8.63 3.81
N ASN A 137 -8.04 7.73 4.79
CA ASN A 137 -7.14 6.60 4.95
C ASN A 137 -7.25 5.65 3.77
N TYR A 138 -8.47 5.32 3.37
CA TYR A 138 -8.77 4.48 2.22
C TYR A 138 -8.14 5.04 0.94
N LEU A 139 -8.37 6.32 0.64
CA LEU A 139 -7.81 6.98 -0.54
C LEU A 139 -6.27 6.99 -0.49
N SER A 140 -5.69 7.26 0.67
CA SER A 140 -4.23 7.27 0.86
C SER A 140 -3.61 5.90 0.60
N ILE A 141 -4.26 4.83 1.09
CA ILE A 141 -3.84 3.45 0.86
C ILE A 141 -3.96 3.09 -0.62
N ALA A 142 -5.08 3.42 -1.27
CA ALA A 142 -5.29 3.16 -2.69
C ALA A 142 -4.21 3.84 -3.55
N ILE A 143 -3.98 5.14 -3.34
CA ILE A 143 -2.93 5.90 -4.05
C ILE A 143 -1.54 5.30 -3.82
N ARG A 144 -1.23 4.90 -2.58
CA ARG A 144 0.05 4.28 -2.25
C ARG A 144 0.22 2.94 -2.97
N ASN A 145 -0.80 2.10 -2.97
CA ASN A 145 -0.75 0.79 -3.63
C ASN A 145 -0.56 0.94 -5.14
N GLU A 146 -1.27 1.87 -5.77
CA GLU A 146 -1.13 2.18 -7.20
C GLU A 146 0.27 2.69 -7.55
N ARG A 147 0.79 3.63 -6.76
CA ARG A 147 2.16 4.13 -6.94
C ARG A 147 3.19 3.01 -6.82
N ASN A 148 3.05 2.15 -5.81
CA ASN A 148 3.94 1.01 -5.63
C ASN A 148 3.86 0.03 -6.80
N ALA A 149 2.65 -0.27 -7.28
CA ALA A 149 2.44 -1.15 -8.43
C ALA A 149 3.11 -0.58 -9.69
N TYR A 150 2.94 0.73 -9.95
CA TYR A 150 3.57 1.42 -11.07
C TYR A 150 5.10 1.39 -10.98
N ILE A 151 5.66 1.76 -9.82
CA ILE A 151 7.12 1.75 -9.60
C ILE A 151 7.69 0.34 -9.81
N ASN A 152 7.07 -0.67 -9.20
CA ASN A 152 7.49 -2.06 -9.36
C ASN A 152 7.43 -2.52 -10.82
N HIS A 153 6.42 -2.08 -11.57
CA HIS A 153 6.31 -2.35 -12.99
C HIS A 153 7.43 -1.67 -13.79
N GLN A 154 7.75 -0.40 -13.50
CA GLN A 154 8.83 0.33 -14.15
C GLN A 154 10.21 -0.27 -13.86
N ILE A 155 10.44 -0.74 -12.64
CA ILE A 155 11.66 -1.48 -12.27
C ILE A 155 11.76 -2.76 -13.11
N LYS A 156 10.66 -3.53 -13.26
CA LYS A 156 10.66 -4.76 -14.06
C LYS A 156 10.91 -4.49 -15.55
N ILE A 157 10.28 -3.47 -16.14
CA ILE A 157 10.50 -3.09 -17.54
C ILE A 157 11.95 -2.68 -17.80
N ASN A 158 12.53 -1.91 -16.87
CA ASN A 158 13.87 -1.36 -17.03
C ASN A 158 14.96 -2.19 -16.33
N ALA A 159 14.70 -3.48 -16.04
CA ALA A 159 15.66 -4.36 -15.37
C ALA A 159 17.02 -4.41 -16.09
N ASN A 160 17.01 -4.32 -17.42
CA ASN A 160 18.21 -4.35 -18.26
C ASN A 160 18.79 -2.94 -18.53
N ASN A 161 18.11 -1.86 -18.14
CA ASN A 161 18.55 -0.49 -18.40
C ASN A 161 18.32 0.42 -17.17
N PRO A 162 19.14 0.26 -16.11
CA PRO A 162 19.00 1.03 -14.89
C PRO A 162 19.22 2.54 -15.11
N ARG A 163 20.07 2.92 -16.08
CA ARG A 163 20.34 4.33 -16.38
C ARG A 163 19.09 5.08 -16.86
N LYS A 164 18.27 4.43 -17.69
CA LYS A 164 16.98 4.97 -18.12
C LYS A 164 16.01 5.09 -16.94
N LEU A 165 15.91 4.06 -16.10
CA LEU A 165 15.07 4.07 -14.90
C LEU A 165 15.40 5.26 -13.99
N TRP A 166 16.68 5.48 -13.68
CA TRP A 166 17.11 6.60 -12.84
C TRP A 166 16.85 7.97 -13.49
N LYS A 167 17.00 8.07 -14.81
CA LYS A 167 16.64 9.29 -15.55
C LYS A 167 15.14 9.57 -15.45
N ASP A 168 14.31 8.54 -15.60
CA ASP A 168 12.85 8.66 -15.48
C ASP A 168 12.46 9.05 -14.05
N PHE A 169 13.03 8.42 -13.02
CA PHE A 169 12.79 8.78 -11.61
C PHE A 169 13.22 10.21 -11.27
N SER A 170 14.37 10.65 -11.81
CA SER A 170 14.82 12.04 -11.68
C SER A 170 13.84 13.00 -12.34
N SER A 171 13.27 12.66 -13.51
CA SER A 171 12.27 13.49 -14.18
C SER A 171 10.96 13.60 -13.39
N TRP A 172 10.64 12.58 -12.57
CA TRP A 172 9.46 12.57 -11.69
C TRP A 172 9.70 13.26 -10.35
N ASN A 173 10.84 13.94 -10.17
CA ASN A 173 11.22 14.60 -8.93
C ASN A 173 11.31 13.61 -7.74
N VAL A 174 11.58 12.33 -8.02
CA VAL A 174 11.83 11.30 -7.01
C VAL A 174 13.30 11.36 -6.64
N HIS A 175 13.64 12.34 -5.81
CA HIS A 175 14.99 12.46 -5.27
C HIS A 175 15.12 11.69 -3.97
N VAL A 176 16.30 11.10 -3.76
CA VAL A 176 16.71 10.72 -2.41
C VAL A 176 16.76 12.01 -1.61
N LYS A 177 15.97 12.11 -0.52
CA LYS A 177 16.11 13.25 0.38
C LYS A 177 17.60 13.35 0.73
N PRO A 178 18.24 14.53 0.59
CA PRO A 178 19.60 14.67 1.07
C PRO A 178 19.62 14.13 2.50
N LYS A 179 20.67 13.36 2.85
CA LYS A 179 20.85 12.94 4.25
C LYS A 179 20.69 14.22 5.06
N SER A 180 19.73 14.24 5.99
CA SER A 180 19.59 15.37 6.89
C SER A 180 20.93 15.49 7.60
N GLU A 181 21.71 16.48 7.19
CA GLU A 181 22.92 16.81 7.90
C GLU A 181 22.46 17.15 9.30
N ILE A 182 23.04 16.44 10.28
CA ILE A 182 22.83 16.76 11.68
C ILE A 182 23.14 18.25 11.80
N SER A 183 22.24 19.03 12.41
CA SER A 183 22.45 20.47 12.61
C SER A 183 23.86 20.70 13.14
N GLU A 184 24.55 21.73 12.67
CA GLU A 184 25.93 22.02 13.10
C GLU A 184 26.06 22.08 14.63
N GLU A 185 25.00 22.50 15.31
CA GLU A 185 24.86 22.57 16.77
C GLU A 185 24.86 21.18 17.46
N LEU A 186 24.41 20.13 16.76
CA LEU A 186 24.35 18.75 17.26
C LEU A 186 25.55 17.91 16.79
N ARG A 187 26.52 18.52 16.11
CA ARG A 187 27.72 17.85 15.61
C ARG A 187 28.75 17.62 16.70
N ASP A 188 28.72 18.44 17.75
CA ASP A 188 29.61 18.33 18.90
C ASP A 188 28.88 17.67 20.09
N PRO A 189 29.31 16.46 20.52
CA PRO A 189 28.71 15.79 21.67
C PRO A 189 28.91 16.55 22.99
N THR A 190 29.93 17.42 23.08
CA THR A 190 30.19 18.20 24.30
C THR A 190 29.11 19.26 24.53
N LEU A 191 28.71 19.98 23.47
CA LEU A 191 27.61 20.95 23.53
C LEU A 191 26.28 20.31 23.93
N ILE A 192 26.03 19.07 23.51
CA ILE A 192 24.84 18.31 23.90
C ILE A 192 24.88 18.02 25.41
N ASN A 193 25.99 17.49 25.92
CA ASN A 193 26.15 17.22 27.34
C ASN A 193 26.03 18.50 28.18
N ASP A 194 26.71 19.57 27.78
CA ASP A 194 26.68 20.85 28.48
C ASP A 194 25.27 21.44 28.49
N PHE A 195 24.53 21.30 27.39
CA PHE A 195 23.13 21.72 27.35
C PHE A 195 22.28 20.95 28.37
N PHE A 196 22.43 19.63 28.47
CA PHE A 196 21.67 18.84 29.43
C PHE A 196 22.10 19.12 30.88
N ILE A 197 23.40 19.25 31.15
CA ILE A 197 23.92 19.58 32.48
C ILE A 197 23.39 20.94 32.94
N ASN A 198 23.43 21.96 32.06
CA ASN A 198 23.03 23.32 32.42
C ASN A 198 21.50 23.54 32.40
N LYS A 199 20.75 22.73 31.64
CA LYS A 199 19.29 22.89 31.52
C LYS A 199 18.52 22.12 32.58
N VAL A 200 19.10 21.07 33.15
CA VAL A 200 18.54 20.41 34.33
C VAL A 200 18.72 21.39 35.49
N GLN A 201 17.63 22.08 35.85
CA GLN A 201 17.60 22.87 37.07
C GLN A 201 17.90 21.94 38.23
N GLU A 202 18.77 22.36 39.16
CA GLU A 202 18.96 21.66 40.42
C GLU A 202 17.60 21.65 41.15
N ILE A 203 16.89 20.53 41.04
CA ILE A 203 15.64 20.34 41.75
C ILE A 203 16.03 20.16 43.21
N ASN A 204 15.58 21.09 44.06
CA ASN A 204 15.76 20.96 45.50
C ASN A 204 14.90 19.77 45.96
N ILE A 205 15.54 18.62 46.15
CA ILE A 205 14.88 17.37 46.49
C ILE A 205 14.18 17.58 47.83
N ASN A 206 12.86 17.41 47.85
CA ASN A 206 12.12 17.46 49.10
C ASN A 206 12.51 16.23 49.95
N GLN A 207 13.34 16.47 50.95
CA GLN A 207 13.87 15.42 51.82
C GLN A 207 12.77 14.60 52.50
N GLY A 208 11.59 15.19 52.74
CA GLY A 208 10.44 14.47 53.28
C GLY A 208 9.91 13.39 52.35
N THR A 209 9.82 13.69 51.05
CA THR A 209 9.40 12.74 50.01
C THR A 209 10.49 11.69 49.74
N LEU A 210 11.76 12.06 49.80
CA LEU A 210 12.86 11.11 49.69
C LEU A 210 12.82 10.10 50.85
N ASN A 211 12.64 10.59 52.07
CA ASN A 211 12.53 9.74 53.26
C ASN A 211 11.28 8.85 53.21
N SER A 212 10.15 9.32 52.63
CA SER A 212 8.98 8.47 52.45
C SER A 212 9.25 7.33 51.48
N TYR A 213 9.91 7.59 50.34
CA TYR A 213 10.28 6.53 49.40
C TYR A 213 11.28 5.52 49.98
N VAL A 214 12.29 5.98 50.72
CA VAL A 214 13.27 5.08 51.38
C VAL A 214 12.58 4.21 52.43
N ASN A 215 11.65 4.77 53.21
CA ASN A 215 10.95 4.03 54.25
C ASN A 215 9.86 3.09 53.69
N GLU A 216 9.17 3.47 52.60
CA GLU A 216 8.13 2.65 51.97
C GLU A 216 8.70 1.50 51.14
N THR A 217 9.87 1.69 50.53
CA THR A 217 10.45 0.65 49.65
C THR A 217 11.16 -0.46 50.40
N ASN A 218 11.39 -0.32 51.72
CA ASN A 218 12.11 -1.29 52.55
C ASN A 218 13.34 -1.86 51.84
N LEU A 219 14.01 -1.01 51.05
CA LEU A 219 15.23 -1.34 50.34
C LEU A 219 16.30 -1.46 51.42
N THR A 220 16.37 -2.64 52.04
CA THR A 220 17.62 -3.11 52.62
C THR A 220 18.66 -2.90 51.54
N TYR A 221 19.57 -1.97 51.79
CA TYR A 221 20.81 -1.79 51.05
C TYR A 221 21.57 -3.13 51.16
N GLU A 222 21.18 -4.13 50.37
CA GLU A 222 22.17 -5.06 49.88
C GLU A 222 23.07 -4.19 49.03
N GLN A 223 24.23 -3.83 49.60
CA GLN A 223 25.26 -3.12 48.87
C GLN A 223 25.52 -3.93 47.61
N TYR A 224 25.03 -3.42 46.47
CA TYR A 224 25.47 -3.91 45.18
C TYR A 224 26.94 -3.52 45.08
N GLU A 225 27.81 -4.45 45.46
CA GLU A 225 29.24 -4.31 45.26
C GLU A 225 29.48 -4.49 43.75
N LEU A 226 29.77 -3.36 43.09
CA LEU A 226 30.10 -3.36 41.68
C LEU A 226 31.49 -3.96 41.51
N GLU A 227 31.55 -5.28 41.32
CA GLU A 227 32.79 -5.94 40.95
C GLU A 227 33.17 -5.57 39.50
N PRO A 228 34.45 -5.26 39.24
CA PRO A 228 34.92 -5.08 37.88
C PRO A 228 34.74 -6.38 37.10
N ILE A 229 33.86 -6.35 36.10
CA ILE A 229 33.60 -7.48 35.23
C ILE A 229 34.87 -7.81 34.44
N THR A 230 35.36 -9.05 34.60
CA THR A 230 36.47 -9.58 33.80
C THR A 230 35.98 -9.99 32.41
N PRO A 231 36.83 -9.91 31.37
CA PRO A 231 36.47 -10.28 30.00
C PRO A 231 35.89 -11.69 29.88
N ASP A 232 36.40 -12.64 30.66
CA ASP A 232 35.92 -14.03 30.65
C ASP A 232 34.46 -14.16 31.11
N LYS A 233 34.04 -13.32 32.06
CA LYS A 233 32.67 -13.28 32.58
C LYS A 233 31.71 -12.68 31.54
N ILE A 234 32.18 -11.76 30.71
CA ILE A 234 31.42 -11.24 29.55
C ILE A 234 31.21 -12.35 28.53
N GLU A 235 32.26 -13.13 28.19
CA GLU A 235 32.12 -14.24 27.24
C GLU A 235 31.13 -15.30 27.73
N GLN A 236 31.12 -15.59 29.03
CA GLN A 236 30.16 -16.51 29.63
C GLN A 236 28.72 -16.01 29.51
N ILE A 237 28.46 -14.74 29.85
CA ILE A 237 27.13 -14.12 29.76
C ILE A 237 26.65 -14.08 28.30
N VAL A 238 27.54 -13.79 27.34
CA VAL A 238 27.20 -13.78 25.91
C VAL A 238 26.79 -15.19 25.45
N LYS A 239 27.54 -16.23 25.83
CA LYS A 239 27.19 -17.62 25.49
C LYS A 239 25.86 -18.07 26.09
N GLU A 240 25.57 -17.70 27.33
CA GLU A 240 24.29 -18.04 27.98
C GLU A 240 23.10 -17.34 27.30
N ASN A 241 23.27 -16.10 26.85
CA ASN A 241 22.23 -15.36 26.12
C ASN A 241 22.06 -15.81 24.67
N GLU A 242 23.12 -16.23 23.98
CA GLU A 242 23.01 -16.85 22.65
C GLU A 242 22.21 -18.16 22.70
N ILE A 243 22.40 -18.97 23.75
CA ILE A 243 21.60 -20.19 23.96
C ILE A 243 20.13 -19.82 24.15
N GLN A 244 19.80 -18.82 24.97
CA GLN A 244 18.41 -18.33 25.14
C GLN A 244 17.77 -17.84 23.82
N CYS A 245 18.54 -17.16 22.96
CA CYS A 245 18.07 -16.73 21.64
C CYS A 245 17.83 -17.89 20.66
N ILE A 246 18.55 -19.01 20.81
CA ILE A 246 18.34 -20.21 19.99
C ILE A 246 17.07 -20.95 20.44
N TRP A 247 16.81 -21.05 21.74
CA TRP A 247 15.61 -21.71 22.27
C TRP A 247 14.31 -20.96 21.95
N SER A 248 14.33 -19.62 21.91
CA SER A 248 13.18 -18.79 21.53
C SER A 248 12.90 -18.72 20.01
N ARG A 249 13.77 -19.30 19.18
CA ARG A 249 13.58 -19.40 17.72
C ARG A 249 13.02 -20.76 17.28
N TRP A 250 13.00 -21.74 18.19
CA TRP A 250 12.52 -23.11 17.95
C TRP A 250 11.21 -23.45 18.69
N TYR A 251 10.64 -22.49 19.43
CA TYR A 251 9.27 -22.49 19.97
C TYR A 251 8.51 -21.28 19.46
#